data_AF-A0A819JEX4-F1
#
_entry.id   AF-A0A819JEX4-F1
#
_cell.length_a   1.000
_cell.length_b   1.000
_cell.length_c   1.000
_cell.angle_alpha   90.00
_cell.angle_beta   90.00
_cell.angle_gamma   90.00
#
_symmetry.space_group_name_H-M   'P 1'
#
loop_
_entity.id
_entity.type
_entity.pdbx_description
1 polymer ?
#
loop_
_entity_poly.entity_id
_entity_poly.type
_entity_poly.pdbx_seq_one_letter_code
_entity_poly.pdbx_strand_id
1 'polypeptide(L)'
;MSTSDSDETTISFYIDEPPINQDIETFFLNYASISPSALRDHLISVREAAWQRHHYPCLGRWGFLHFSIKQNPLYEEILEQCKNKGATIIDFGSCLGQDLRRLIYDGVPLDRIRGYELDPFFIEQGYELFRDGDLMKANKIFTVGDIFDDQFLKTIEPADYLYAGSFLHLFDAETQKDVCRRLSRLAKRAIAGRQVGAFIPIEQSTTSRILRGKMMRHSPESFAQMWNEATDGEWQVEYATLNNISSNKIGNPLLIFVVRRKTGE
;
A
#
# COMPACT_ATOMS: atom_id res chain seq x y z
N MET A 1 -34.57 -4.58 -34.60
CA MET A 1 -34.75 -4.34 -33.16
C MET A 1 -33.51 -4.88 -32.48
N SER A 2 -32.58 -3.98 -32.18
CA SER A 2 -31.25 -4.31 -31.63
C SER A 2 -31.39 -4.49 -30.12
N THR A 3 -30.83 -5.59 -29.65
CA THR A 3 -30.69 -6.02 -28.25
C THR A 3 -29.96 -4.96 -27.43
N SER A 4 -30.58 -4.51 -26.34
CA SER A 4 -29.90 -3.84 -25.23
C SER A 4 -29.73 -4.86 -24.11
N ASP A 5 -28.62 -5.60 -24.13
CA ASP A 5 -28.13 -6.28 -22.94
C ASP A 5 -27.55 -5.20 -22.03
N SER A 6 -28.25 -4.92 -20.95
CA SER A 6 -27.78 -4.09 -19.85
C SER A 6 -26.62 -4.80 -19.16
N ASP A 7 -25.47 -4.14 -19.17
CA ASP A 7 -24.17 -4.54 -18.60
C ASP A 7 -24.20 -4.50 -17.05
N GLU A 8 -25.16 -5.18 -16.42
CA GLU A 8 -25.29 -5.30 -14.96
C GLU A 8 -24.42 -6.45 -14.43
N THR A 9 -23.10 -6.33 -14.60
CA THR A 9 -22.18 -6.88 -13.60
C THR A 9 -21.72 -5.72 -12.74
N THR A 10 -22.52 -5.40 -11.71
CA THR A 10 -22.06 -4.59 -10.59
C THR A 10 -20.74 -5.19 -10.11
N ILE A 11 -19.63 -4.53 -10.43
CA ILE A 11 -18.29 -4.95 -10.01
C ILE A 11 -18.36 -5.00 -8.49
N SER A 12 -18.33 -6.21 -7.88
CA SER A 12 -18.66 -6.42 -6.46
C SER A 12 -17.75 -5.68 -5.45
N PHE A 13 -16.77 -4.95 -5.99
CA PHE A 13 -15.78 -4.15 -5.29
C PHE A 13 -16.01 -2.63 -5.39
N TYR A 14 -16.97 -2.16 -6.18
CA TYR A 14 -17.23 -0.73 -6.35
C TYR A 14 -18.26 -0.24 -5.31
N ILE A 15 -17.88 0.77 -4.54
CA ILE A 15 -18.70 1.40 -3.51
C ILE A 15 -18.90 2.86 -3.90
N ASP A 16 -20.12 3.26 -4.24
CA ASP A 16 -20.39 4.58 -4.84
C ASP A 16 -19.87 5.74 -3.98
N GLU A 17 -20.21 5.74 -2.69
CA GLU A 17 -19.90 6.84 -1.78
C GLU A 17 -18.55 6.67 -1.07
N PRO A 18 -17.73 7.74 -0.98
CA PRO A 18 -16.50 7.71 -0.19
C PRO A 18 -16.81 7.62 1.31
N PRO A 19 -16.04 6.82 2.09
CA PRO A 19 -16.22 6.69 3.53
C PRO A 19 -15.62 7.90 4.28
N ILE A 20 -16.09 9.12 3.98
CA ILE A 20 -15.60 10.36 4.59
C ILE A 20 -15.90 10.34 6.08
N ASN A 21 -14.87 10.56 6.89
CA ASN A 21 -14.94 10.74 8.33
C ASN A 21 -14.10 11.96 8.73
N GLN A 22 -14.14 12.32 10.01
CA GLN A 22 -13.47 13.51 10.52
C GLN A 22 -11.93 13.51 10.31
N ASP A 23 -11.25 12.36 10.40
CA ASP A 23 -9.79 12.27 10.16
C ASP A 23 -9.48 12.54 8.68
N ILE A 24 -10.30 12.01 7.75
CA ILE A 24 -10.17 12.28 6.31
C ILE A 24 -10.45 13.76 6.02
N GLU A 25 -11.54 14.33 6.53
CA GLU A 25 -11.85 15.75 6.32
C GLU A 25 -10.75 16.66 6.84
N THR A 26 -10.27 16.41 8.07
CA THR A 26 -9.20 17.18 8.69
C THR A 26 -7.90 17.08 7.90
N PHE A 27 -7.54 15.87 7.47
CA PHE A 27 -6.35 15.65 6.65
C PHE A 27 -6.43 16.44 5.34
N PHE A 28 -7.51 16.27 4.55
CA PHE A 28 -7.61 16.92 3.24
C PHE A 28 -7.77 18.45 3.34
N LEU A 29 -8.42 18.94 4.39
CA LEU A 29 -8.49 20.37 4.68
C LEU A 29 -7.10 20.95 4.95
N ASN A 30 -6.32 20.31 5.82
CA ASN A 30 -5.03 20.85 6.26
C ASN A 30 -3.89 20.57 5.28
N TYR A 31 -3.91 19.43 4.59
CA TYR A 31 -2.84 19.00 3.69
C TYR A 31 -3.06 19.54 2.26
N ALA A 32 -4.25 19.31 1.70
CA ALA A 32 -4.55 19.62 0.31
C ALA A 32 -5.37 20.92 0.13
N SER A 33 -5.70 21.62 1.22
CA SER A 33 -6.55 22.81 1.22
C SER A 33 -7.92 22.58 0.55
N ILE A 34 -8.51 21.40 0.77
CA ILE A 34 -9.84 21.04 0.24
C ILE A 34 -10.87 21.15 1.36
N SER A 35 -11.89 22.01 1.17
CA SER A 35 -12.95 22.18 2.17
C SER A 35 -13.83 20.92 2.28
N PRO A 36 -14.45 20.66 3.44
CA PRO A 36 -15.40 19.55 3.61
C PRO A 36 -16.51 19.55 2.56
N SER A 37 -17.00 20.73 2.16
CA SER A 37 -18.05 20.87 1.15
C SER A 37 -17.62 20.48 -0.27
N ALA A 38 -16.32 20.58 -0.61
CA ALA A 38 -15.78 20.24 -1.91
C ALA A 38 -15.14 18.84 -1.95
N LEU A 39 -14.90 18.24 -0.78
CA LEU A 39 -14.13 17.01 -0.64
C LEU A 39 -14.77 15.84 -1.37
N ARG A 40 -16.07 15.60 -1.17
CA ARG A 40 -16.77 14.46 -1.78
C ARG A 40 -16.62 14.45 -3.30
N ASP A 41 -16.88 15.57 -3.95
CA ASP A 41 -16.85 15.66 -5.41
C ASP A 41 -15.43 15.54 -5.96
N HIS A 42 -14.44 16.11 -5.25
CA HIS A 42 -13.02 15.92 -5.57
C HIS A 42 -12.61 14.45 -5.52
N LEU A 43 -12.97 13.75 -4.43
CA LEU A 43 -12.65 12.33 -4.25
C LEU A 43 -13.27 11.46 -5.34
N ILE A 44 -14.55 11.67 -5.65
CA ILE A 44 -15.25 10.96 -6.73
C ILE A 44 -14.57 11.23 -8.08
N SER A 45 -14.29 12.49 -8.41
CA SER A 45 -13.67 12.84 -9.68
C SER A 45 -12.32 12.14 -9.90
N VAL A 46 -11.48 12.10 -8.86
CA VAL A 46 -10.17 11.43 -8.95
C VAL A 46 -10.34 9.92 -9.03
N ARG A 47 -11.24 9.33 -8.23
CA ARG A 47 -11.52 7.89 -8.29
C ARG A 47 -12.01 7.49 -9.67
N GLU A 48 -12.94 8.23 -10.27
CA GLU A 48 -13.49 7.90 -11.59
C GLU A 48 -12.43 7.96 -12.68
N ALA A 49 -11.57 8.97 -12.66
CA ALA A 49 -10.45 9.06 -13.59
C ALA A 49 -9.53 7.82 -13.46
N ALA A 50 -9.23 7.41 -12.23
CA ALA A 50 -8.43 6.20 -11.99
C ALA A 50 -9.14 4.90 -12.40
N TRP A 51 -10.44 4.80 -12.10
CA TRP A 51 -11.27 3.62 -12.32
C TRP A 51 -11.51 3.32 -13.79
N GLN A 52 -11.65 4.34 -14.64
CA GLN A 52 -11.80 4.20 -16.10
C GLN A 52 -10.63 3.43 -16.73
N ARG A 53 -9.44 3.52 -16.13
CA ARG A 53 -8.24 2.84 -16.62
C ARG A 53 -7.98 1.52 -15.90
N HIS A 54 -8.17 1.49 -14.58
CA HIS A 54 -7.92 0.30 -13.76
C HIS A 54 -9.09 0.02 -12.80
N HIS A 55 -9.71 -1.14 -12.92
CA HIS A 55 -10.77 -1.59 -12.00
C HIS A 55 -10.21 -2.36 -10.78
N TYR A 56 -9.18 -1.83 -10.13
CA TYR A 56 -8.57 -2.49 -8.96
C TYR A 56 -9.45 -2.36 -7.71
N PRO A 57 -9.59 -3.42 -6.88
CA PRO A 57 -10.40 -3.34 -5.66
C PRO A 57 -10.01 -2.22 -4.69
N CYS A 58 -8.74 -1.80 -4.67
CA CYS A 58 -8.29 -0.67 -3.86
C CYS A 58 -8.89 0.66 -4.31
N LEU A 59 -9.17 0.86 -5.60
CA LEU A 59 -9.84 2.05 -6.10
C LEU A 59 -11.34 2.00 -5.83
N GLY A 60 -11.99 0.88 -6.14
CA GLY A 60 -13.44 0.72 -6.01
C GLY A 60 -13.92 0.78 -4.56
N ARG A 61 -13.06 0.38 -3.60
CA ARG A 61 -13.34 0.40 -2.16
C ARG A 61 -12.70 1.57 -1.41
N TRP A 62 -12.23 2.61 -2.11
CA TRP A 62 -11.63 3.78 -1.49
C TRP A 62 -10.40 3.49 -0.61
N GLY A 63 -9.63 2.46 -0.94
CA GLY A 63 -8.43 2.05 -0.19
C GLY A 63 -7.38 3.15 -0.07
N PHE A 64 -7.31 4.07 -1.03
CA PHE A 64 -6.41 5.24 -0.99
C PHE A 64 -6.84 6.33 0.02
N LEU A 65 -8.02 6.21 0.65
CA LEU A 65 -8.44 7.05 1.78
C LEU A 65 -8.12 6.43 3.14
N HIS A 66 -7.64 5.18 3.13
CA HIS A 66 -7.31 4.46 4.34
C HIS A 66 -5.80 4.55 4.57
N PHE A 67 -5.38 5.39 5.52
CA PHE A 67 -3.97 5.50 5.94
C PHE A 67 -3.54 4.26 6.73
N SER A 68 -3.36 3.12 6.05
CA SER A 68 -3.04 1.83 6.65
C SER A 68 -1.74 1.82 7.46
N ILE A 69 -0.76 2.64 7.11
CA ILE A 69 0.50 2.75 7.85
C ILE A 69 0.26 3.23 9.29
N LYS A 70 -0.70 4.15 9.49
CA LYS A 70 -1.09 4.69 10.80
C LYS A 70 -1.68 3.63 11.73
N GLN A 71 -2.23 2.55 11.18
CA GLN A 71 -2.81 1.44 11.93
C GLN A 71 -1.80 0.34 12.23
N ASN A 72 -0.59 0.42 11.66
CA ASN A 72 0.45 -0.56 11.92
C ASN A 72 1.09 -0.27 13.30
N PRO A 73 1.37 -1.28 14.14
CA PRO A 73 1.99 -1.07 15.45
C PRO A 73 3.38 -0.41 15.38
N LEU A 74 4.05 -0.45 14.23
CA LEU A 74 5.34 0.20 14.02
C LEU A 74 5.23 1.71 13.72
N TYR A 75 4.02 2.25 13.56
CA TYR A 75 3.81 3.63 13.08
C TYR A 75 4.53 4.68 13.93
N GLU A 76 4.34 4.65 15.24
CA GLU A 76 4.92 5.64 16.16
C GLU A 76 6.45 5.57 16.17
N GLU A 77 7.02 4.38 16.02
CA GLU A 77 8.48 4.23 15.87
C GLU A 77 8.97 4.85 14.57
N ILE A 78 8.34 4.52 13.43
CA ILE A 78 8.69 5.09 12.12
C ILE A 78 8.62 6.62 12.20
N LEU A 79 7.52 7.14 12.74
CA LEU A 79 7.28 8.58 12.83
C LEU A 79 8.37 9.26 13.65
N GLU A 80 8.65 8.79 14.87
CA GLU A 80 9.69 9.37 15.73
C GLU A 80 11.08 9.30 15.08
N GLN A 81 11.43 8.15 14.51
CA GLN A 81 12.76 7.92 13.93
C GLN A 81 12.99 8.77 12.67
N CYS A 82 12.00 8.82 11.77
CA CYS A 82 12.12 9.60 10.54
C CYS A 82 12.02 11.11 10.80
N LYS A 83 11.15 11.53 11.72
CA LYS A 83 10.96 12.95 12.06
C LYS A 83 12.13 13.54 12.84
N ASN A 84 12.64 12.81 13.85
CA ASN A 84 13.53 13.38 14.86
C ASN A 84 14.94 12.76 14.88
N LYS A 85 15.14 11.58 14.28
CA LYS A 85 16.43 10.84 14.33
C LYS A 85 17.11 10.70 12.97
N GLY A 86 16.51 11.25 11.92
CA GLY A 86 17.07 11.25 10.57
C GLY A 86 16.94 9.92 9.82
N ALA A 87 16.16 8.97 10.35
CA ALA A 87 15.90 7.70 9.68
C ALA A 87 15.11 7.90 8.37
N THR A 88 15.23 6.96 7.45
CA THR A 88 14.53 7.02 6.16
C THR A 88 13.49 5.92 6.00
N ILE A 89 12.50 6.16 5.14
CA ILE A 89 11.46 5.18 4.79
C ILE A 89 11.22 5.12 3.29
N ILE A 90 11.02 3.91 2.80
CA ILE A 90 10.54 3.60 1.45
C ILE A 90 9.11 3.03 1.54
N ASP A 91 8.22 3.41 0.61
CA ASP A 91 6.96 2.70 0.35
C ASP A 91 7.03 2.07 -1.05
N PHE A 92 6.83 0.75 -1.16
CA PHE A 92 6.93 0.02 -2.42
C PHE A 92 5.56 -0.53 -2.84
N GLY A 93 5.13 -0.19 -4.05
CA GLY A 93 3.74 -0.35 -4.47
C GLY A 93 2.85 0.74 -3.85
N SER A 94 3.32 1.99 -3.87
CA SER A 94 2.71 3.09 -3.11
C SER A 94 1.33 3.50 -3.61
N CYS A 95 0.88 3.02 -4.78
CA CYS A 95 -0.40 3.39 -5.39
C CYS A 95 -0.49 4.93 -5.53
N LEU A 96 -1.54 5.55 -4.96
CA LEU A 96 -1.70 7.01 -4.95
C LEU A 96 -0.81 7.70 -3.87
N GLY A 97 -0.01 6.96 -3.11
CA GLY A 97 0.97 7.48 -2.15
C GLY A 97 0.39 8.01 -0.84
N GLN A 98 -0.79 7.54 -0.44
CA GLN A 98 -1.52 8.04 0.73
C GLN A 98 -0.78 7.82 2.05
N ASP A 99 -0.08 6.70 2.20
CA ASP A 99 0.58 6.33 3.45
C ASP A 99 1.83 7.20 3.71
N LEU A 100 2.60 7.48 2.66
CA LEU A 100 3.73 8.42 2.76
C LEU A 100 3.26 9.85 3.00
N ARG A 101 2.17 10.29 2.36
CA ARG A 101 1.60 11.62 2.61
C ARG A 101 1.04 11.77 4.01
N ARG A 102 0.56 10.67 4.61
CA ARG A 102 0.22 10.65 6.03
C ARG A 102 1.43 10.94 6.92
N LEU A 103 2.58 10.32 6.64
CA LEU A 103 3.82 10.61 7.37
C LEU A 103 4.30 12.06 7.18
N ILE A 104 4.20 12.60 5.96
CA ILE A 104 4.53 14.00 5.67
C ILE A 104 3.63 14.93 6.49
N TYR A 105 2.32 14.68 6.50
CA TYR A 105 1.35 15.43 7.29
C TYR A 105 1.66 15.39 8.79
N ASP A 106 2.07 14.24 9.31
CA ASP A 106 2.44 14.08 10.72
C ASP A 106 3.88 14.62 11.03
N GLY A 107 4.57 15.15 10.01
CA GLY A 107 5.74 16.00 10.14
C GLY A 107 7.07 15.37 9.72
N VAL A 108 7.06 14.24 9.03
CA VAL A 108 8.28 13.64 8.49
C VAL A 108 8.83 14.50 7.32
N PRO A 109 10.12 14.88 7.34
CA PRO A 109 10.72 15.66 6.27
C PRO A 109 10.74 14.92 4.91
N LEU A 110 10.56 15.67 3.83
CA LEU A 110 10.51 15.13 2.46
C LEU A 110 11.79 14.39 2.04
N ASP A 111 12.95 14.81 2.53
CA ASP A 111 14.22 14.15 2.22
C ASP A 111 14.39 12.77 2.87
N ARG A 112 13.46 12.38 3.77
CA ARG A 112 13.44 11.07 4.44
C ARG A 112 12.55 10.02 3.78
N ILE A 113 11.74 10.41 2.79
CA ILE A 113 10.66 9.58 2.25
C ILE A 113 10.85 9.32 0.76
N ARG A 114 10.73 8.07 0.31
CA ARG A 114 10.64 7.71 -1.10
C ARG A 114 9.52 6.70 -1.36
N GLY A 115 8.75 6.90 -2.41
CA GLY A 115 7.69 6.01 -2.86
C GLY A 115 7.97 5.49 -4.27
N TYR A 116 7.72 4.21 -4.47
CA TYR A 116 7.87 3.55 -5.77
C TYR A 116 6.56 2.90 -6.19
N GLU A 117 6.17 3.17 -7.43
CA GLU A 117 4.96 2.62 -8.03
C GLU A 117 5.27 2.19 -9.47
N LEU A 118 4.69 1.08 -9.91
CA LEU A 118 4.97 0.51 -11.22
C LEU A 118 4.31 1.33 -12.33
N ASP A 119 3.05 1.73 -12.14
CA ASP A 119 2.32 2.51 -13.15
C ASP A 119 2.42 4.02 -12.86
N PRO A 120 3.08 4.82 -13.72
CA PRO A 120 3.18 6.27 -13.54
C PRO A 120 1.80 6.96 -13.47
N PHE A 121 0.75 6.33 -14.02
CA PHE A 121 -0.60 6.85 -13.91
C PHE A 121 -1.06 7.00 -12.46
N PHE A 122 -0.78 6.04 -11.57
CA PHE A 122 -1.15 6.14 -10.15
C PHE A 122 -0.42 7.26 -9.44
N ILE A 123 0.84 7.51 -9.81
CA ILE A 123 1.64 8.61 -9.29
C ILE A 123 0.96 9.95 -9.65
N GLU A 124 0.59 10.14 -10.91
CA GLU A 124 -0.11 11.36 -11.35
C GLU A 124 -1.49 11.50 -10.70
N GLN A 125 -2.26 10.41 -10.53
CA GLN A 125 -3.52 10.44 -9.78
C GLN A 125 -3.32 10.83 -8.31
N GLY A 126 -2.21 10.42 -7.70
CA GLY A 126 -1.81 10.89 -6.37
C GLY A 126 -1.60 12.40 -6.33
N TYR A 127 -0.92 12.97 -7.32
CA TYR A 127 -0.73 14.43 -7.40
C TYR A 127 -2.05 15.18 -7.50
N GLU A 128 -3.00 14.70 -8.31
CA GLU A 128 -4.34 15.28 -8.41
C GLU A 128 -5.12 15.14 -7.10
N LEU A 129 -5.08 13.97 -6.46
CA LEU A 129 -5.79 13.71 -5.20
C LEU A 129 -5.35 14.67 -4.10
N PHE A 130 -4.04 14.86 -3.95
CA PHE A 130 -3.45 15.58 -2.81
C PHE A 130 -3.02 17.02 -3.13
N ARG A 131 -3.12 17.45 -4.40
CA ARG A 131 -2.77 18.79 -4.90
C ARG A 131 -1.33 19.23 -4.58
N ASP A 132 -0.40 18.28 -4.67
CA ASP A 132 1.00 18.46 -4.24
C ASP A 132 2.03 18.12 -5.31
N GLY A 133 1.59 17.95 -6.57
CA GLY A 133 2.42 17.46 -7.66
C GLY A 133 3.75 18.20 -7.83
N ASP A 134 3.73 19.54 -7.82
CA ASP A 134 4.96 20.33 -7.97
C ASP A 134 5.96 20.07 -6.84
N LEU A 135 5.48 20.02 -5.59
CA LEU A 135 6.31 19.75 -4.42
C LEU A 135 6.92 18.35 -4.47
N MET A 136 6.10 17.35 -4.81
CA MET A 136 6.55 15.95 -4.86
C MET A 136 7.51 15.70 -6.02
N LYS A 137 7.27 16.31 -7.19
CA LYS A 137 8.15 16.24 -8.38
C LYS A 137 9.49 16.93 -8.10
N ALA A 138 9.49 18.12 -7.50
CA ALA A 138 10.72 18.84 -7.15
C ALA A 138 11.63 18.05 -6.19
N ASN A 139 11.04 17.27 -5.28
CA ASN A 139 11.77 16.47 -4.30
C ASN A 139 11.96 15.00 -4.70
N LYS A 140 11.45 14.59 -5.88
CA LYS A 140 11.48 13.20 -6.38
C LYS A 140 10.95 12.19 -5.35
N ILE A 141 9.83 12.52 -4.71
CA ILE A 141 9.25 11.68 -3.66
C ILE A 141 8.68 10.39 -4.23
N PHE A 142 7.90 10.49 -5.31
CA PHE A 142 7.31 9.35 -6.00
C PHE A 142 7.95 9.18 -7.37
N THR A 143 8.42 7.97 -7.65
CA THR A 143 9.05 7.63 -8.93
C THR A 143 8.60 6.27 -9.42
N VAL A 144 8.70 6.05 -10.74
CA VAL A 144 8.40 4.74 -11.31
C VAL A 144 9.44 3.73 -10.84
N GLY A 145 9.00 2.59 -10.33
CA GLY A 145 9.88 1.53 -9.85
C GLY A 145 9.27 0.14 -9.97
N ASP A 146 10.07 -0.79 -10.51
CA ASP A 146 9.71 -2.21 -10.61
C ASP A 146 10.56 -3.02 -9.62
N ILE A 147 9.91 -3.76 -8.72
CA ILE A 147 10.60 -4.62 -7.76
C ILE A 147 11.39 -5.74 -8.45
N PHE A 148 11.03 -6.12 -9.68
CA PHE A 148 11.69 -7.17 -10.44
C PHE A 148 12.83 -6.64 -11.33
N ASP A 149 13.04 -5.33 -11.42
CA ASP A 149 14.17 -4.73 -12.14
C ASP A 149 15.40 -4.60 -11.23
N ASP A 150 16.32 -5.57 -11.34
CA ASP A 150 17.57 -5.57 -10.57
C ASP A 150 18.48 -4.37 -10.86
N GLN A 151 18.40 -3.74 -12.04
CA GLN A 151 19.22 -2.56 -12.33
C GLN A 151 18.63 -1.34 -11.63
N PHE A 152 17.31 -1.19 -11.65
CA PHE A 152 16.61 -0.17 -10.89
C PHE A 152 16.89 -0.32 -9.38
N LEU A 153 16.75 -1.52 -8.82
CA LEU A 153 16.97 -1.73 -7.38
C LEU A 153 18.39 -1.37 -6.92
N LYS A 154 19.41 -1.54 -7.76
CA LYS A 154 20.79 -1.11 -7.46
C LYS A 154 20.97 0.40 -7.33
N THR A 155 20.04 1.19 -7.86
CA THR A 155 20.06 2.66 -7.75
C THR A 155 19.42 3.16 -6.45
N ILE A 156 18.74 2.28 -5.72
CA ILE A 156 18.02 2.64 -4.50
C ILE A 156 18.95 2.47 -3.30
N GLU A 157 19.14 3.54 -2.54
CA GLU A 157 19.76 3.47 -1.23
C GLU A 157 18.80 2.78 -0.23
N PRO A 158 19.24 1.73 0.48
CA PRO A 158 18.40 1.05 1.46
C PRO A 158 17.95 2.00 2.57
N ALA A 159 16.66 1.96 2.90
CA ALA A 159 16.06 2.79 3.94
C ALA A 159 16.11 2.12 5.32
N ASP A 160 15.94 2.88 6.40
CA ASP A 160 15.79 2.28 7.73
C ASP A 160 14.52 1.43 7.82
N TYR A 161 13.42 1.96 7.28
CA TYR A 161 12.11 1.34 7.26
C TYR A 161 11.61 1.13 5.83
N LEU A 162 10.84 0.08 5.61
CA LEU A 162 10.10 -0.12 4.36
C LEU A 162 8.62 -0.39 4.68
N TYR A 163 7.73 0.24 3.94
CA TYR A 163 6.31 -0.05 3.95
C TYR A 163 5.93 -0.80 2.66
N ALA A 164 5.15 -1.87 2.82
CA ALA A 164 4.63 -2.69 1.72
C ALA A 164 3.14 -2.97 1.94
N GLY A 165 2.32 -1.93 1.74
CA GLY A 165 0.87 -1.99 1.88
C GLY A 165 0.20 -2.66 0.68
N SER A 166 -0.60 -3.69 0.92
CA SER A 166 -1.41 -4.38 -0.11
C SER A 166 -0.59 -4.87 -1.32
N PHE A 167 0.67 -5.22 -1.11
CA PHE A 167 1.63 -5.51 -2.18
C PHE A 167 1.94 -7.00 -2.35
N LEU A 168 2.45 -7.71 -1.32
CA LEU A 168 2.92 -9.09 -1.49
C LEU A 168 1.80 -10.05 -1.93
N HIS A 169 0.58 -9.87 -1.43
CA HIS A 169 -0.57 -10.72 -1.75
C HIS A 169 -1.00 -10.68 -3.23
N LEU A 170 -0.39 -9.81 -4.05
CA LEU A 170 -0.59 -9.76 -5.49
C LEU A 170 0.08 -10.92 -6.23
N PHE A 171 0.99 -11.64 -5.57
CA PHE A 171 1.85 -12.64 -6.18
C PHE A 171 1.56 -14.07 -5.66
N ASP A 172 1.99 -15.07 -6.43
CA ASP A 172 2.02 -16.48 -6.01
C ASP A 172 3.09 -16.75 -4.94
N ALA A 173 3.07 -17.93 -4.33
CA ALA A 173 3.91 -18.24 -3.18
C ALA A 173 5.42 -18.12 -3.48
N GLU A 174 5.86 -18.56 -4.66
CA GLU A 174 7.29 -18.54 -5.02
C GLU A 174 7.75 -17.12 -5.36
N THR A 175 6.92 -16.36 -6.07
CA THR A 175 7.17 -14.95 -6.38
C THR A 175 7.18 -14.11 -5.10
N GLN A 176 6.33 -14.40 -4.10
CA GLN A 176 6.38 -13.70 -2.82
C GLN A 176 7.72 -13.90 -2.11
N LYS A 177 8.33 -15.10 -2.16
CA LYS A 177 9.66 -15.33 -1.60
C LYS A 177 10.73 -14.50 -2.30
N ASP A 178 10.70 -14.41 -3.63
CA ASP A 178 11.62 -13.55 -4.38
C ASP A 178 11.45 -12.08 -4.01
N VAL A 179 10.20 -11.58 -3.96
CA VAL A 179 9.90 -10.21 -3.54
C VAL A 179 10.37 -9.96 -2.10
N CYS A 180 10.18 -10.89 -1.16
CA CYS A 180 10.69 -10.75 0.21
C CYS A 180 12.21 -10.59 0.26
N ARG A 181 12.96 -11.36 -0.55
CA ARG A 181 14.43 -11.21 -0.68
C ARG A 181 14.84 -9.87 -1.26
N ARG A 182 14.06 -9.32 -2.18
CA ARG A 182 14.32 -8.02 -2.80
C ARG A 182 14.05 -6.90 -1.81
N LEU A 183 12.91 -6.92 -1.14
CA LEU A 183 12.54 -5.93 -0.12
C LEU A 183 13.51 -5.95 1.07
N SER A 184 13.98 -7.12 1.49
CA SER A 184 14.93 -7.25 2.61
C SER A 184 16.29 -6.58 2.34
N ARG A 185 16.68 -6.43 1.07
CA ARG A 185 17.90 -5.69 0.67
C ARG A 185 17.70 -4.18 0.70
N LEU A 186 16.45 -3.71 0.62
CA LEU A 186 16.09 -2.29 0.60
C LEU A 186 15.76 -1.73 1.99
N ALA A 187 15.73 -2.57 3.03
CA ALA A 187 15.44 -2.19 4.41
C ALA A 187 16.62 -2.51 5.33
N LYS A 188 16.89 -1.63 6.30
CA LYS A 188 17.98 -1.83 7.29
C LYS A 188 17.46 -2.37 8.62
N ARG A 189 16.27 -1.95 9.06
CA ARG A 189 15.72 -2.27 10.38
C ARG A 189 14.45 -3.10 10.31
N ALA A 190 13.44 -2.62 9.59
CA ALA A 190 12.11 -3.21 9.64
C ALA A 190 11.32 -3.01 8.34
N ILE A 191 10.42 -3.96 8.08
CA ILE A 191 9.45 -3.92 6.99
C ILE A 191 8.06 -4.05 7.61
N ALA A 192 7.19 -3.08 7.37
CA ALA A 192 5.83 -3.07 7.86
C ALA A 192 4.83 -3.12 6.69
N GLY A 193 3.63 -3.60 6.96
CA GLY A 193 2.59 -3.61 5.94
C GLY A 193 1.26 -4.10 6.45
N ARG A 194 0.30 -4.07 5.52
CA ARG A 194 -1.04 -4.62 5.71
C ARG A 194 -1.52 -5.15 4.37
N GLN A 195 -2.02 -6.38 4.32
CA GLN A 195 -2.45 -7.01 3.07
C GLN A 195 -3.63 -7.94 3.26
N VAL A 196 -4.15 -8.49 2.17
CA VAL A 196 -5.15 -9.56 2.26
C VAL A 196 -4.49 -10.82 2.80
N GLY A 197 -5.04 -11.36 3.88
CA GLY A 197 -4.64 -12.63 4.47
C GLY A 197 -5.72 -13.71 4.33
N ALA A 198 -5.49 -14.85 4.98
CA ALA A 198 -6.46 -15.92 5.11
C ALA A 198 -6.20 -16.70 6.41
N PHE A 199 -7.25 -17.09 7.13
CA PHE A 199 -7.10 -17.94 8.32
C PHE A 199 -6.48 -19.29 7.99
N ILE A 200 -6.86 -19.85 6.84
CA ILE A 200 -6.24 -21.04 6.26
C ILE A 200 -5.46 -20.57 5.03
N PRO A 201 -4.13 -20.76 4.98
CA PRO A 201 -3.31 -20.33 3.85
C PRO A 201 -3.83 -20.93 2.54
N ILE A 202 -3.93 -20.10 1.50
CA ILE A 202 -4.50 -20.51 0.22
C ILE A 202 -3.83 -19.79 -0.95
N GLU A 203 -3.39 -20.57 -1.93
CA GLU A 203 -2.99 -20.05 -3.24
C GLU A 203 -4.14 -20.27 -4.22
N GLN A 204 -4.67 -19.17 -4.76
CA GLN A 204 -5.81 -19.24 -5.68
C GLN A 204 -5.57 -18.39 -6.91
N SER A 205 -5.99 -18.90 -8.07
CA SER A 205 -6.12 -18.09 -9.28
C SER A 205 -7.13 -16.98 -9.02
N THR A 206 -6.77 -15.76 -9.39
CA THR A 206 -7.71 -14.65 -9.37
C THR A 206 -8.69 -14.76 -10.54
N THR A 207 -9.96 -14.47 -10.28
CA THR A 207 -10.98 -14.29 -11.35
C THR A 207 -11.00 -12.87 -11.88
N SER A 208 -10.20 -11.96 -11.29
CA SER A 208 -10.03 -10.60 -11.81
C SER A 208 -9.48 -10.68 -13.23
N ARG A 209 -10.05 -9.89 -14.14
CA ARG A 209 -9.50 -9.74 -15.51
C ARG A 209 -8.21 -8.90 -15.51
N ILE A 210 -7.94 -8.20 -14.40
CA ILE A 210 -6.88 -7.20 -14.27
C ILE A 210 -5.69 -7.78 -13.52
N LEU A 211 -5.92 -8.38 -12.35
CA LEU A 211 -4.90 -9.19 -11.69
C LEU A 211 -4.81 -10.50 -12.45
N ARG A 212 -3.60 -10.95 -12.82
CA ARG A 212 -3.41 -12.23 -13.53
C ARG A 212 -2.55 -13.16 -12.68
N GLY A 213 -2.74 -14.46 -12.86
CA GLY A 213 -1.98 -15.48 -12.15
C GLY A 213 -2.59 -15.89 -10.82
N LYS A 214 -1.78 -16.58 -10.02
CA LYS A 214 -2.17 -17.05 -8.70
C LYS A 214 -1.77 -16.01 -7.65
N MET A 215 -2.53 -15.97 -6.56
CA MET A 215 -2.27 -15.12 -5.41
C MET A 215 -2.23 -15.99 -4.16
N MET A 216 -1.11 -15.96 -3.45
CA MET A 216 -0.97 -16.62 -2.16
C MET A 216 -1.44 -15.70 -1.04
N ARG A 217 -2.35 -16.19 -0.20
CA ARG A 217 -2.84 -15.51 1.00
C ARG A 217 -2.43 -16.31 2.23
N HIS A 218 -1.87 -15.61 3.19
CA HIS A 218 -1.25 -16.22 4.36
C HIS A 218 -2.08 -16.01 5.63
N SER A 219 -2.04 -17.02 6.50
CA SER A 219 -2.22 -16.83 7.95
C SER A 219 -0.95 -16.21 8.56
N PRO A 220 -1.00 -15.65 9.78
CA PRO A 220 0.19 -15.13 10.46
C PRO A 220 1.36 -16.14 10.49
N GLU A 221 1.06 -17.42 10.77
CA GLU A 221 2.04 -18.49 10.88
C GLU A 221 2.69 -18.80 9.54
N SER A 222 1.88 -18.97 8.49
CA SER A 222 2.41 -19.23 7.14
C SER A 222 3.17 -18.04 6.56
N PHE A 223 2.81 -16.80 6.96
CA PHE A 223 3.52 -15.59 6.56
C PHE A 223 4.90 -15.53 7.23
N ALA A 224 4.98 -15.87 8.52
CA ALA A 224 6.24 -15.99 9.25
C ALA A 224 7.15 -17.06 8.64
N GLN A 225 6.59 -18.22 8.30
CA GLN A 225 7.34 -19.29 7.63
C GLN A 225 7.89 -18.82 6.27
N MET A 226 7.08 -18.15 5.45
CA MET A 226 7.51 -17.62 4.15
C MET A 226 8.70 -16.66 4.29
N TRP A 227 8.63 -15.69 5.22
CA TRP A 227 9.74 -14.75 5.44
C TRP A 227 11.02 -15.45 5.91
N ASN A 228 10.89 -16.42 6.82
CA ASN A 228 12.02 -17.21 7.28
C ASN A 228 12.68 -18.01 6.14
N GLU A 229 11.87 -18.69 5.30
CA GLU A 229 12.37 -19.41 4.12
C GLU A 229 12.95 -18.49 3.05
N ALA A 230 12.35 -17.31 2.84
CA ALA A 230 12.81 -16.38 1.82
C ALA A 230 14.18 -15.78 2.18
N THR A 231 14.40 -15.49 3.46
CA THR A 231 15.56 -14.72 3.94
C THR A 231 16.54 -15.53 4.77
N ASP A 232 16.46 -16.86 4.74
CA ASP A 232 17.30 -17.77 5.51
C ASP A 232 17.36 -17.42 7.01
N GLY A 233 16.22 -16.95 7.55
CA GLY A 233 16.07 -16.55 8.95
C GLY A 233 16.70 -15.20 9.33
N GLU A 234 17.28 -14.46 8.37
CA GLU A 234 17.82 -13.11 8.62
C GLU A 234 16.72 -12.09 8.95
N TRP A 235 15.51 -12.29 8.42
CA TRP A 235 14.34 -11.45 8.69
C TRP A 235 13.22 -12.28 9.29
N GLN A 236 12.69 -11.82 10.42
CA GLN A 236 11.69 -12.52 11.21
C GLN A 236 10.45 -11.66 11.39
N VAL A 237 9.28 -12.29 11.28
CA VAL A 237 8.00 -11.64 11.59
C VAL A 237 7.92 -11.43 13.10
N GLU A 238 8.09 -10.19 13.53
CA GLU A 238 7.95 -9.74 14.93
C GLU A 238 6.48 -9.66 15.33
N TYR A 239 5.63 -9.24 14.40
CA TYR A 239 4.19 -9.09 14.62
C TYR A 239 3.43 -9.51 13.37
N ALA A 240 2.36 -10.28 13.56
CA ALA A 240 1.36 -10.54 12.52
C ALA A 240 -0.01 -10.82 13.16
N THR A 241 -1.05 -10.13 12.69
CA THR A 241 -2.44 -10.38 13.11
C THR A 241 -3.38 -10.42 11.90
N LEU A 242 -4.47 -11.19 12.02
CA LEU A 242 -5.60 -11.14 11.09
C LEU A 242 -6.75 -10.39 11.74
N ASN A 243 -7.10 -9.24 11.15
CA ASN A 243 -8.29 -8.50 11.54
C ASN A 243 -9.43 -8.80 10.58
N ASN A 244 -10.58 -9.18 11.13
CA ASN A 244 -11.82 -9.25 10.36
C ASN A 244 -12.25 -7.83 9.99
N ILE A 245 -12.73 -7.64 8.76
CA ILE A 245 -13.41 -6.40 8.39
C ILE A 245 -14.78 -6.46 9.08
N SER A 246 -15.00 -5.65 10.12
CA SER A 246 -16.26 -5.65 10.86
C SER A 246 -17.40 -5.08 10.00
N SER A 247 -18.45 -5.90 9.86
CA SER A 247 -19.83 -5.63 9.47
C SER A 247 -20.26 -6.16 8.07
N ASN A 248 -20.93 -7.31 8.12
CA ASN A 248 -21.95 -7.81 7.18
C ASN A 248 -21.63 -7.96 5.68
N LYS A 249 -20.38 -7.93 5.23
CA LYS A 249 -20.04 -8.26 3.82
C LYS A 249 -18.79 -9.13 3.70
N ILE A 250 -18.82 -9.96 2.65
CA ILE A 250 -17.82 -10.90 2.15
C ILE A 250 -16.47 -10.18 1.97
N GLY A 251 -15.69 -10.08 3.04
CA GLY A 251 -14.38 -9.45 3.07
C GLY A 251 -13.32 -10.46 3.48
N ASN A 252 -12.25 -10.58 2.69
CA ASN A 252 -11.09 -11.36 3.12
C ASN A 252 -10.46 -10.69 4.36
N PRO A 253 -9.95 -11.47 5.33
CA PRO A 253 -9.31 -10.92 6.51
C PRO A 253 -8.04 -10.15 6.12
N LEU A 254 -7.66 -9.19 6.96
CA LEU A 254 -6.52 -8.33 6.71
C LEU A 254 -5.36 -8.73 7.61
N LEU A 255 -4.25 -9.13 6.99
CA LEU A 255 -3.00 -9.42 7.66
C LEU A 255 -2.21 -8.12 7.85
N ILE A 256 -2.04 -7.68 9.09
CA ILE A 256 -1.14 -6.56 9.46
C ILE A 256 0.14 -7.18 9.99
N PHE A 257 1.30 -6.72 9.53
CA PHE A 257 2.57 -7.34 9.90
C PHE A 257 3.70 -6.33 10.14
N VAL A 258 4.69 -6.79 10.91
CA VAL A 258 6.01 -6.19 11.09
C VAL A 258 7.05 -7.30 10.98
N VAL A 259 8.05 -7.10 10.12
CA VAL A 259 9.21 -7.96 9.94
C VAL A 259 10.44 -7.19 10.38
N ARG A 260 11.24 -7.76 11.26
CA ARG A 260 12.50 -7.18 11.73
C ARG A 260 13.68 -7.93 11.18
N ARG A 261 14.76 -7.20 10.92
CA ARG A 261 16.07 -7.81 10.71
C ARG A 261 16.56 -8.36 12.05
N LYS A 262 17.01 -9.61 12.06
CA LYS A 262 17.69 -10.18 13.22
C LYS A 262 18.99 -9.42 13.44
N THR A 263 19.10 -8.69 14.54
CA THR A 263 20.40 -8.18 15.01
C THR A 263 21.16 -9.34 15.60
N GLY A 264 22.38 -9.61 15.11
CA GLY A 264 23.23 -10.64 15.68
C GLY A 264 23.45 -10.39 17.17
N GLU A 265 23.28 -11.44 17.98
CA GLU A 265 23.92 -11.54 19.30
C GLU A 265 25.42 -11.79 19.13
#